data_AF-A0A2B7WPU0-F1
#
_entry.id   AF-A0A2B7WPU0-F1
#
_cell.length_a   1.000
_cell.length_b   1.000
_cell.length_c   1.000
_cell.angle_alpha   90.00
_cell.angle_beta   90.00
_cell.angle_gamma   90.00
#
_symmetry.space_group_name_H-M   'P 1'
#
loop_
_entity.id
_entity.type
_entity.pdbx_description
1 polymer ?
#
loop_
_entity_poly.entity_id
_entity_poly.type
_entity_poly.pdbx_seq_one_letter_code
_entity_poly.pdbx_strand_id
1 'polypeptide(L)'
;MQVKNVILALAAGLDGLVRAVSVASVHSRAAVTMSPLQSCSELNERYVTRSTLNDILENQFCPDAVRLQLLGPRSNSIEWIYNNNTPEMVAISVNWEGKPTFKLTRHDCLRFLRDMVLDGCHGNDKNNPRNWKGGGRLQVDGVVYKIEPLAQRQPYPKEHHGGCSVTHHDNYHHIAIWGNGWANSDWGEMLESRLGDCDLLSDTFNFAYGMGKDGREWNVTMYTITWKAGCLVEAAKSAGAPDNFTCEEST
;
A
#
# COMPACT_ATOMS: atom_id res chain seq x y z
N MET A 1 -31.07 42.36 11.80
CA MET A 1 -31.49 41.35 10.82
C MET A 1 -32.47 40.43 11.54
N GLN A 2 -33.68 40.29 11.02
CA GLN A 2 -34.91 40.16 11.83
C GLN A 2 -35.11 38.80 12.53
N VAL A 3 -35.40 38.86 13.83
CA VAL A 3 -36.25 37.88 14.51
C VAL A 3 -37.51 38.64 14.93
N LYS A 4 -38.66 38.28 14.35
CA LYS A 4 -39.97 38.83 14.74
C LYS A 4 -40.52 38.02 15.91
N ASN A 5 -40.49 38.61 17.10
CA ASN A 5 -41.29 38.17 18.24
C ASN A 5 -42.71 38.74 18.07
N VAL A 6 -43.72 37.87 18.06
CA VAL A 6 -45.12 38.27 18.23
C VAL A 6 -45.49 37.96 19.67
N ILE A 7 -45.74 39.03 20.44
CA ILE A 7 -46.41 38.99 21.74
C ILE A 7 -47.89 39.18 21.46
N LEU A 8 -48.74 38.25 21.90
CA LEU A 8 -50.17 38.50 22.08
C LEU A 8 -50.52 38.22 23.54
N ALA A 9 -51.18 39.19 24.17
CA ALA A 9 -51.50 39.20 25.59
C ALA A 9 -52.93 38.70 25.88
N LEU A 10 -53.07 38.17 27.10
CA LEU A 10 -54.23 38.16 28.01
C LEU A 10 -55.49 37.37 27.65
N ALA A 11 -55.77 36.34 28.46
CA ALA A 11 -57.08 36.14 29.09
C ALA A 11 -56.92 35.41 30.43
N ALA A 12 -57.75 35.78 31.39
CA ALA A 12 -57.72 35.42 32.81
C ALA A 12 -58.29 34.03 33.12
N GLY A 13 -57.98 33.50 34.31
CA GLY A 13 -58.91 32.64 35.04
C GLY A 13 -58.33 31.40 35.74
N LEU A 14 -58.44 31.43 37.07
CA LEU A 14 -58.73 30.32 38.00
C LEU A 14 -57.62 29.37 38.45
N ASP A 15 -57.51 29.34 39.77
CA ASP A 15 -56.77 28.47 40.68
C ASP A 15 -56.51 27.04 40.21
N GLY A 16 -55.23 26.69 40.15
CA GLY A 16 -54.75 25.33 40.00
C GLY A 16 -53.34 25.20 40.57
N LEU A 17 -53.23 24.53 41.71
CA LEU A 17 -51.96 24.21 42.37
C LEU A 17 -51.19 23.19 41.52
N VAL A 18 -50.36 23.65 40.57
CA VAL A 18 -49.48 22.77 39.78
C VAL A 18 -48.16 22.60 40.52
N ARG A 19 -47.91 21.39 41.02
CA ARG A 19 -46.59 20.95 41.50
C ARG A 19 -45.56 21.13 40.37
N ALA A 20 -44.58 22.00 40.57
CA ALA A 20 -43.43 22.12 39.69
C ALA A 20 -42.61 20.82 39.77
N VAL A 21 -42.64 20.01 38.71
CA VAL A 21 -41.67 18.93 38.50
C VAL A 21 -40.38 19.59 38.03
N SER A 22 -39.37 19.58 38.89
CA SER A 22 -38.03 20.04 38.53
C SER A 22 -37.45 19.06 37.52
N VAL A 23 -37.38 19.46 36.25
CA VAL A 23 -36.70 18.68 35.21
C VAL A 23 -35.20 18.80 35.48
N ALA A 24 -34.61 17.74 36.02
CA ALA A 24 -33.18 17.64 36.20
C ALA A 24 -32.48 17.85 34.86
N SER A 25 -31.64 18.87 34.79
CA SER A 25 -30.76 19.17 33.66
C SER A 25 -29.83 17.98 33.41
N VAL A 26 -30.15 17.21 32.38
CA VAL A 26 -29.25 16.17 31.84
C VAL A 26 -28.03 16.91 31.29
N HIS A 27 -26.94 16.89 32.06
CA HIS A 27 -25.64 17.33 31.58
C HIS A 27 -25.23 16.39 30.46
N SER A 28 -25.47 16.81 29.22
CA SER A 28 -24.93 16.17 28.03
C SER A 28 -23.41 16.27 28.11
N ARG A 29 -22.74 15.18 28.51
CA ARG A 29 -21.29 15.06 28.34
C ARG A 29 -21.04 15.07 26.84
N ALA A 30 -20.53 16.19 26.33
CA ALA A 30 -20.00 16.25 24.98
C ALA A 30 -19.01 15.09 24.82
N ALA A 31 -19.25 14.23 23.83
CA ALA A 31 -18.29 13.22 23.45
C ALA A 31 -17.01 13.94 23.04
N VAL A 32 -15.92 13.73 23.80
CA VAL A 32 -14.60 14.23 23.41
C VAL A 32 -14.21 13.45 22.16
N THR A 33 -14.35 14.07 20.99
CA THR A 33 -13.81 13.52 19.75
C THR A 33 -12.29 13.61 19.84
N MET A 34 -11.65 12.49 20.16
CA MET A 34 -10.19 12.42 20.15
C MET A 34 -9.71 12.63 18.71
N SER A 35 -8.88 13.65 18.50
CA SER A 35 -8.29 13.89 17.18
C SER A 35 -7.45 12.69 16.74
N PRO A 36 -7.45 12.34 15.44
CA PRO A 36 -6.61 11.25 14.95
C PRO A 36 -5.13 11.54 15.23
N LEU A 37 -4.43 10.55 15.77
CA LEU A 37 -2.97 10.59 15.96
C LEU A 37 -2.31 9.80 14.83
N GLN A 38 -1.65 10.51 13.91
CA GLN A 38 -0.96 9.92 12.77
C GLN A 38 0.56 10.01 12.94
N SER A 39 1.26 8.94 12.60
CA SER A 39 2.72 8.88 12.53
C SER A 39 3.14 8.21 11.22
N CYS A 40 4.10 8.81 10.52
CA CYS A 40 4.64 8.30 9.26
C CYS A 40 6.03 7.72 9.50
N SER A 41 6.27 6.51 9.00
CA SER A 41 7.61 5.89 9.01
C SER A 41 8.52 6.62 8.03
N GLU A 42 9.82 6.74 8.31
CA GLU A 42 10.76 7.35 7.36
C GLU A 42 10.86 6.56 6.05
N LEU A 43 11.13 7.26 4.94
CA LEU A 43 11.49 6.63 3.67
C LEU A 43 13.00 6.43 3.61
N ASN A 44 13.46 5.20 3.83
CA ASN A 44 14.86 4.82 3.70
C ASN A 44 15.01 3.53 2.86
N GLU A 45 15.28 2.41 3.51
CA GLU A 45 15.52 1.09 2.94
C GLU A 45 14.39 0.11 3.26
N ARG A 46 13.23 0.64 3.69
CA ARG A 46 12.00 -0.11 3.93
C ARG A 46 10.85 0.64 3.29
N TYR A 47 10.47 0.22 2.09
CA TYR A 47 9.40 0.85 1.34
C TYR A 47 8.80 -0.12 0.33
N VAL A 48 7.60 0.24 -0.11
CA VAL A 48 6.84 -0.50 -1.11
C VAL A 48 6.20 0.47 -2.12
N THR A 49 5.73 -0.10 -3.22
CA THR A 49 5.04 0.62 -4.30
C THR A 49 3.62 0.98 -3.88
N ARG A 50 3.20 2.23 -4.10
CA ARG A 50 1.86 2.70 -3.73
C ARG A 50 0.72 1.94 -4.42
N SER A 51 0.87 1.62 -5.70
CA SER A 51 -0.16 0.86 -6.45
C SER A 51 -0.35 -0.54 -5.89
N THR A 52 0.75 -1.27 -5.65
CA THR A 52 0.72 -2.61 -5.03
C THR A 52 -0.04 -2.60 -3.70
N LEU A 53 0.25 -1.64 -2.82
CA LEU A 53 -0.50 -1.49 -1.56
C LEU A 53 -1.97 -1.15 -1.77
N ASN A 54 -2.26 -0.24 -2.69
CA ASN A 54 -3.64 0.14 -2.99
C ASN A 54 -4.46 -1.06 -3.46
N ASP A 55 -3.90 -1.90 -4.33
CA ASP A 55 -4.57 -3.08 -4.86
C ASP A 55 -4.80 -4.14 -3.78
N ILE A 56 -3.83 -4.34 -2.87
CA ILE A 56 -4.00 -5.19 -1.68
C ILE A 56 -5.14 -4.66 -0.80
N LEU A 57 -5.17 -3.35 -0.50
CA LEU A 57 -6.18 -2.76 0.35
C LEU A 57 -7.59 -2.87 -0.25
N GLU A 58 -7.72 -2.57 -1.54
CA GLU A 58 -9.01 -2.57 -2.25
C GLU A 58 -9.59 -3.96 -2.43
N ASN A 59 -8.74 -4.90 -2.87
CA ASN A 59 -9.21 -6.18 -3.40
C ASN A 59 -9.03 -7.34 -2.41
N GLN A 60 -8.21 -7.17 -1.36
CA GLN A 60 -7.88 -8.26 -0.44
C GLN A 60 -8.12 -7.85 1.03
N PHE A 61 -7.26 -7.01 1.59
CA PHE A 61 -7.23 -6.73 3.03
C PHE A 61 -8.55 -6.19 3.57
N CYS A 62 -9.07 -5.10 3.02
CA CYS A 62 -10.29 -4.49 3.58
C CYS A 62 -11.55 -5.35 3.39
N PRO A 63 -11.80 -5.96 2.21
CA PRO A 63 -12.89 -6.93 2.05
C PRO A 63 -12.81 -8.09 3.06
N ASP A 64 -11.63 -8.69 3.23
CA ASP A 64 -11.44 -9.82 4.14
C ASP A 64 -11.52 -9.42 5.61
N ALA A 65 -10.98 -8.27 5.98
CA ALA A 65 -11.02 -7.77 7.35
C ALA A 65 -12.45 -7.55 7.83
N VAL A 66 -13.29 -6.92 6.99
CA VAL A 66 -14.71 -6.72 7.29
C VAL A 66 -15.44 -8.05 7.42
N ARG A 67 -15.22 -8.98 6.48
CA ARG A 67 -15.85 -10.31 6.50
C ARG A 67 -15.48 -11.10 7.75
N LEU A 68 -14.21 -11.10 8.15
CA LEU A 68 -13.74 -11.88 9.28
C LEU A 68 -14.17 -11.32 10.63
N GLN A 69 -14.28 -9.99 10.77
CA GLN A 69 -14.81 -9.41 11.99
C GLN A 69 -16.28 -9.78 12.22
N LEU A 70 -17.07 -9.95 11.15
CA LEU A 70 -18.48 -10.37 11.23
C LEU A 70 -18.66 -11.82 11.72
N LEU A 71 -17.67 -12.70 11.48
CA LEU A 71 -17.73 -14.11 11.91
C LEU A 71 -17.49 -14.29 13.42
N GLY A 72 -17.35 -13.19 14.16
CA GLY A 72 -17.04 -13.18 15.59
C GLY A 72 -15.53 -13.11 15.81
N PRO A 73 -15.01 -12.09 16.51
CA PRO A 73 -13.58 -11.95 16.71
C PRO A 73 -13.03 -13.12 17.54
N ARG A 74 -12.07 -13.88 16.98
CA ARG A 74 -11.14 -14.69 17.78
C ARG A 74 -10.08 -13.82 18.49
N SER A 75 -9.95 -12.57 18.04
CA SER A 75 -8.96 -11.57 18.49
C SER A 75 -9.50 -10.16 18.30
N ASN A 76 -9.00 -9.19 19.08
CA ASN A 76 -9.30 -7.77 18.91
C ASN A 76 -8.40 -7.09 17.85
N SER A 77 -7.89 -7.87 16.90
CA SER A 77 -7.00 -7.42 15.85
C SER A 77 -7.07 -8.33 14.63
N ILE A 78 -6.80 -7.75 13.47
CA ILE A 78 -6.58 -8.44 12.19
C ILE A 78 -5.25 -7.96 11.64
N GLU A 79 -4.41 -8.91 11.23
CA GLU A 79 -3.11 -8.65 10.61
C GLU A 79 -2.82 -9.71 9.56
N TRP A 80 -2.33 -9.26 8.40
CA TRP A 80 -1.80 -10.15 7.35
C TRP A 80 -0.51 -9.61 6.77
N ILE A 81 0.30 -10.55 6.31
CA ILE A 81 1.53 -10.29 5.56
C ILE A 81 1.27 -10.63 4.10
N TYR A 82 1.61 -9.71 3.21
CA TYR A 82 1.48 -9.87 1.75
C TYR A 82 2.86 -9.86 1.09
N ASN A 83 2.91 -10.41 -0.14
CA ASN A 83 4.10 -10.45 -0.98
C ASN A 83 5.33 -11.04 -0.26
N ASN A 84 5.11 -12.15 0.46
CA ASN A 84 6.13 -12.78 1.28
C ASN A 84 7.38 -13.12 0.46
N ASN A 85 8.57 -12.92 1.05
CA ASN A 85 9.87 -13.15 0.41
C ASN A 85 10.14 -12.30 -0.87
N THR A 86 9.50 -11.14 -1.00
CA THR A 86 9.75 -10.18 -2.08
C THR A 86 10.14 -8.80 -1.52
N PRO A 87 10.75 -7.90 -2.32
CA PRO A 87 10.95 -6.50 -1.95
C PRO A 87 9.66 -5.75 -1.56
N GLU A 88 8.48 -6.20 -2.02
CA GLU A 88 7.18 -5.59 -1.70
C GLU A 88 6.52 -6.20 -0.45
N MET A 89 7.25 -6.97 0.37
CA MET A 89 6.72 -7.60 1.57
C MET A 89 6.22 -6.56 2.58
N VAL A 90 4.97 -6.70 3.02
CA VAL A 90 4.29 -5.73 3.89
C VAL A 90 3.34 -6.42 4.87
N ALA A 91 3.33 -5.94 6.12
CA ALA A 91 2.25 -6.22 7.08
C ALA A 91 1.22 -5.09 7.07
N ILE A 92 -0.06 -5.47 7.06
CA ILE A 92 -1.18 -4.54 7.20
C ILE A 92 -2.03 -5.00 8.38
N SER A 93 -2.40 -4.08 9.26
CA SER A 93 -3.21 -4.44 10.44
C SER A 93 -4.21 -3.38 10.88
N VAL A 94 -5.26 -3.87 11.53
CA VAL A 94 -6.27 -3.10 12.26
C VAL A 94 -6.43 -3.71 13.64
N ASN A 95 -6.20 -2.93 14.69
CA ASN A 95 -6.31 -3.35 16.08
C ASN A 95 -7.31 -2.44 16.83
N TRP A 96 -8.29 -3.05 17.50
CA TRP A 96 -9.33 -2.36 18.28
C TRP A 96 -9.37 -2.87 19.73
N GLU A 97 -8.23 -3.28 20.26
CA GLU A 97 -8.03 -3.65 21.66
C GLU A 97 -8.37 -2.46 22.55
N GLY A 98 -9.54 -2.52 23.20
CA GLY A 98 -10.12 -1.42 23.98
C GLY A 98 -11.44 -0.86 23.43
N LYS A 99 -11.91 -1.33 22.27
CA LYS A 99 -13.19 -0.93 21.67
C LYS A 99 -14.03 -2.16 21.28
N PRO A 100 -14.64 -2.88 22.25
CA PRO A 100 -15.35 -4.14 21.99
C PRO A 100 -16.60 -4.00 21.10
N THR A 101 -17.16 -2.79 21.01
CA THR A 101 -18.31 -2.48 20.13
C THR A 101 -17.88 -2.00 18.74
N PHE A 102 -16.57 -1.98 18.45
CA PHE A 102 -16.05 -1.57 17.16
C PHE A 102 -16.57 -2.47 16.03
N LYS A 103 -17.02 -1.83 14.96
CA LYS A 103 -17.37 -2.48 13.71
C LYS A 103 -16.58 -1.81 12.59
N LEU A 104 -15.72 -2.57 11.95
CA LEU A 104 -14.97 -2.17 10.78
C LEU A 104 -15.90 -2.21 9.58
N THR A 105 -16.04 -1.08 8.90
CA THR A 105 -16.69 -1.02 7.59
C THR A 105 -15.62 -0.98 6.50
N ARG A 106 -15.97 -1.39 5.27
CA ARG A 106 -15.03 -1.26 4.14
C ARG A 106 -14.65 0.20 3.90
N HIS A 107 -15.61 1.11 4.05
CA HIS A 107 -15.37 2.54 3.92
C HIS A 107 -14.34 3.04 4.93
N ASP A 108 -14.50 2.71 6.21
CA ASP A 108 -13.55 3.13 7.26
C ASP A 108 -12.19 2.49 7.07
N CYS A 109 -12.14 1.21 6.69
CA CYS A 109 -10.89 0.51 6.40
C CYS A 109 -10.09 1.23 5.30
N LEU A 110 -10.71 1.51 4.16
CA LEU A 110 -10.07 2.22 3.05
C LEU A 110 -9.72 3.65 3.44
N ARG A 111 -10.65 4.39 4.06
CA ARG A 111 -10.39 5.75 4.50
C ARG A 111 -9.16 5.83 5.39
N PHE A 112 -9.06 4.96 6.39
CA PHE A 112 -7.97 5.04 7.36
C PHE A 112 -6.67 4.41 6.86
N LEU A 113 -6.69 3.29 6.14
CA LEU A 113 -5.47 2.69 5.60
C LEU A 113 -4.99 3.34 4.31
N ARG A 114 -5.87 3.53 3.32
CA ARG A 114 -5.50 4.08 2.00
C ARG A 114 -5.36 5.60 2.07
N ASP A 115 -6.40 6.31 2.49
CA ASP A 115 -6.40 7.77 2.34
C ASP A 115 -5.50 8.43 3.42
N MET A 116 -5.53 7.91 4.64
CA MET A 116 -4.77 8.50 5.76
C MET A 116 -3.38 7.89 5.90
N VAL A 117 -3.24 6.57 6.10
CA VAL A 117 -1.90 5.97 6.34
C VAL A 117 -1.05 5.92 5.07
N LEU A 118 -1.58 5.41 3.95
CA LEU A 118 -0.84 5.23 2.71
C LEU A 118 -0.59 6.56 1.98
N ASP A 119 -1.65 7.32 1.70
CA ASP A 119 -1.55 8.54 0.91
C ASP A 119 -1.28 9.80 1.75
N GLY A 120 -1.72 9.83 3.01
CA GLY A 120 -1.41 10.91 3.95
C GLY A 120 0.04 10.92 4.43
N CYS A 121 0.80 9.84 4.21
CA CYS A 121 2.24 9.79 4.44
C CYS A 121 3.01 9.87 3.10
N HIS A 122 4.04 10.72 3.07
CA HIS A 122 4.96 10.89 1.93
C HIS A 122 4.29 11.19 0.58
N GLY A 123 3.08 11.74 0.60
CA GLY A 123 2.39 12.20 -0.60
C GLY A 123 2.97 13.51 -1.11
N ASN A 124 3.02 13.67 -2.44
CA ASN A 124 3.44 14.91 -3.14
C ASN A 124 4.86 15.42 -2.81
N ASP A 125 5.76 14.55 -2.34
CA ASP A 125 7.17 14.91 -2.13
C ASP A 125 7.95 14.88 -3.45
N LYS A 126 8.55 16.02 -3.82
CA LYS A 126 9.39 16.16 -5.02
C LYS A 126 10.63 15.27 -4.99
N ASN A 127 11.10 14.89 -3.80
CA ASN A 127 12.22 13.97 -3.63
C ASN A 127 11.81 12.49 -3.71
N ASN A 128 10.50 12.22 -3.78
CA ASN A 128 9.90 10.90 -3.95
C ASN A 128 9.00 10.86 -5.19
N PRO A 129 9.56 11.05 -6.40
CA PRO A 129 8.77 11.15 -7.63
C PRO A 129 8.04 9.85 -8.00
N ARG A 130 8.49 8.71 -7.47
CA ARG A 130 7.85 7.40 -7.66
C ARG A 130 6.77 7.10 -6.61
N ASN A 131 6.55 8.01 -5.66
CA ASN A 131 5.55 7.86 -4.60
C ASN A 131 5.73 6.57 -3.78
N TRP A 132 6.98 6.23 -3.45
CA TRP A 132 7.32 5.13 -2.54
C TRP A 132 6.70 5.33 -1.16
N LYS A 133 6.39 4.22 -0.49
CA LYS A 133 5.63 4.22 0.76
C LYS A 133 6.39 3.48 1.86
N GLY A 134 6.81 4.22 2.89
CA GLY A 134 7.43 3.66 4.10
C GLY A 134 6.42 3.10 5.11
N GLY A 135 5.12 3.25 4.84
CA GLY A 135 4.05 2.90 5.75
C GLY A 135 3.83 3.95 6.85
N GLY A 136 3.19 3.53 7.94
CA GLY A 136 2.84 4.40 9.03
C GLY A 136 1.77 3.81 9.95
N ARG A 137 1.33 4.64 10.89
CA ARG A 137 0.33 4.29 11.90
C ARG A 137 -0.67 5.43 12.06
N LEU A 138 -1.95 5.08 12.14
CA LEU A 138 -3.02 5.98 12.52
C LEU A 138 -3.77 5.41 13.72
N GLN A 139 -3.98 6.23 14.75
CA GLN A 139 -4.88 5.92 15.84
C GLN A 139 -6.07 6.88 15.83
N VAL A 140 -7.29 6.34 15.75
CA VAL A 140 -8.53 7.10 15.72
C VAL A 140 -9.59 6.37 16.54
N ASP A 141 -10.22 7.09 17.47
CA ASP A 141 -11.26 6.57 18.37
C ASP A 141 -10.90 5.23 19.03
N GLY A 142 -9.65 5.06 19.49
CA GLY A 142 -9.17 3.83 20.14
C GLY A 142 -8.86 2.65 19.21
N VAL A 143 -8.92 2.84 17.89
CA VAL A 143 -8.54 1.84 16.88
C VAL A 143 -7.24 2.26 16.21
N VAL A 144 -6.35 1.30 15.99
CA VAL A 144 -5.04 1.48 15.36
C VAL A 144 -5.06 0.83 13.99
N TYR A 145 -4.68 1.59 12.96
CA TYR A 145 -4.48 1.16 11.59
C TYR A 145 -2.99 1.27 11.27
N LYS A 146 -2.38 0.22 10.70
CA LYS A 146 -0.94 0.19 10.44
C LYS A 146 -0.64 -0.43 9.07
N ILE A 147 0.33 0.16 8.37
CA ILE A 147 1.00 -0.41 7.19
C ILE A 147 2.50 -0.43 7.49
N GLU A 148 3.14 -1.57 7.32
CA GLU A 148 4.55 -1.76 7.68
C GLU A 148 5.29 -2.56 6.60
N PRO A 149 6.09 -1.91 5.75
CA PRO A 149 7.07 -2.57 4.90
C PRO A 149 8.05 -3.40 5.73
N LEU A 150 8.23 -4.67 5.36
CA LEU A 150 9.03 -5.63 6.11
C LEU A 150 10.35 -5.98 5.43
N ALA A 151 10.42 -5.86 4.10
CA ALA A 151 11.64 -6.14 3.36
C ALA A 151 12.69 -5.03 3.56
N GLN A 152 13.92 -5.46 3.83
CA GLN A 152 15.09 -4.60 3.69
C GLN A 152 15.42 -4.48 2.19
N ARG A 153 15.61 -3.26 1.71
CA ARG A 153 15.83 -2.92 0.31
C ARG A 153 17.10 -2.09 0.16
N GLN A 154 17.42 -1.75 -1.09
CA GLN A 154 18.34 -0.65 -1.38
C GLN A 154 17.69 0.68 -0.93
N PRO A 155 18.43 1.78 -0.81
CA PRO A 155 17.80 3.09 -0.66
C PRO A 155 16.79 3.34 -1.79
N TYR A 156 15.63 3.93 -1.48
CA TYR A 156 14.58 4.11 -2.47
C TYR A 156 15.10 4.90 -3.69
N PRO A 157 14.89 4.39 -4.91
CA PRO A 157 15.44 5.03 -6.08
C PRO A 157 14.51 6.17 -6.55
N LYS A 158 15.08 7.24 -7.11
CA LYS A 158 14.28 8.32 -7.71
C LYS A 158 13.72 7.92 -9.07
N GLU A 159 14.36 6.99 -9.75
CA GLU A 159 13.97 6.46 -11.05
C GLU A 159 14.13 4.95 -11.03
N HIS A 160 13.49 4.22 -11.95
CA HIS A 160 13.78 2.80 -12.06
C HIS A 160 15.18 2.63 -12.66
N HIS A 161 15.91 1.64 -12.15
CA HIS A 161 17.22 1.28 -12.69
C HIS A 161 17.23 -0.17 -13.13
N GLY A 162 18.07 -0.48 -14.09
CA GLY A 162 18.27 -1.84 -14.56
C GLY A 162 19.42 -1.89 -15.55
N GLY A 163 19.88 -3.10 -15.81
CA GLY A 163 20.88 -3.35 -16.83
C GLY A 163 20.61 -4.69 -17.49
N CYS A 164 21.12 -4.83 -18.70
CA CYS A 164 21.05 -6.04 -19.48
C CYS A 164 22.40 -6.28 -20.15
N SER A 165 22.97 -7.46 -19.94
CA SER A 165 24.23 -7.89 -20.56
C SER A 165 24.03 -9.18 -21.33
N VAL A 166 24.64 -9.28 -22.51
CA VAL A 166 24.47 -10.41 -23.41
C VAL A 166 25.82 -10.97 -23.82
N THR A 167 26.01 -12.27 -23.60
CA THR A 167 27.18 -13.01 -24.05
C THR A 167 26.78 -13.95 -25.19
N HIS A 168 27.40 -13.76 -26.36
CA HIS A 168 27.12 -14.57 -27.53
C HIS A 168 27.96 -15.86 -27.51
N HIS A 169 27.29 -17.00 -27.66
CA HIS A 169 27.91 -18.30 -27.93
C HIS A 169 27.47 -18.78 -29.32
N ASP A 170 28.16 -19.79 -29.86
CA ASP A 170 27.96 -20.25 -31.25
C ASP A 170 26.49 -20.63 -31.57
N ASN A 171 25.75 -21.16 -30.59
CA ASN A 171 24.39 -21.69 -30.78
C ASN A 171 23.33 -21.10 -29.85
N TYR A 172 23.71 -20.17 -28.97
CA TYR A 172 22.79 -19.55 -28.01
C TYR A 172 23.36 -18.23 -27.47
N HIS A 173 22.52 -17.44 -26.84
CA HIS A 173 22.89 -16.20 -26.18
C HIS A 173 22.58 -16.31 -24.70
N HIS A 174 23.59 -16.08 -23.85
CA HIS A 174 23.39 -15.96 -22.42
C HIS A 174 23.02 -14.52 -22.10
N ILE A 175 21.88 -14.32 -21.46
CA ILE A 175 21.35 -12.99 -21.14
C ILE A 175 21.24 -12.88 -19.63
N ALA A 176 21.78 -11.80 -19.07
CA ALA A 176 21.57 -11.43 -17.69
C ALA A 176 20.88 -10.06 -17.61
N ILE A 177 19.76 -9.98 -16.89
CA ILE A 177 19.03 -8.74 -16.64
C ILE A 177 18.96 -8.53 -15.13
N TRP A 178 19.02 -7.28 -14.68
CA TRP A 178 18.78 -6.94 -13.29
C TRP A 178 17.96 -5.65 -13.19
N GLY A 179 17.32 -5.45 -12.04
CA GLY A 179 16.49 -4.28 -11.81
C GLY A 179 16.49 -3.80 -10.36
N ASN A 180 16.05 -2.55 -10.22
CA ASN A 180 15.82 -1.86 -8.95
C ASN A 180 14.61 -0.94 -9.13
N GLY A 181 13.62 -1.06 -8.24
CA GLY A 181 12.40 -0.25 -8.30
C GLY A 181 11.33 -0.72 -9.28
N TRP A 182 11.48 -1.87 -9.95
CA TRP A 182 10.46 -2.45 -10.85
C TRP A 182 10.47 -3.98 -10.77
N ALA A 183 9.38 -4.66 -11.17
CA ALA A 183 9.23 -6.12 -11.06
C ALA A 183 9.55 -6.66 -9.64
N ASN A 184 8.94 -6.04 -8.61
CA ASN A 184 9.33 -6.22 -7.21
C ASN A 184 8.50 -7.25 -6.44
N SER A 185 7.51 -7.93 -7.05
CA SER A 185 6.54 -8.74 -6.30
C SER A 185 6.08 -10.05 -6.95
N ASP A 186 6.39 -10.30 -8.22
CA ASP A 186 5.82 -11.39 -9.02
C ASP A 186 6.84 -12.48 -9.39
N TRP A 187 8.04 -12.44 -8.80
CA TRP A 187 9.12 -13.40 -9.08
C TRP A 187 9.53 -13.45 -10.55
N GLY A 188 9.33 -12.35 -11.28
CA GLY A 188 9.65 -12.26 -12.68
C GLY A 188 8.62 -12.89 -13.61
N GLU A 189 7.46 -13.34 -13.12
CA GLU A 189 6.42 -13.98 -13.94
C GLU A 189 5.99 -13.10 -15.12
N MET A 190 5.75 -11.81 -14.91
CA MET A 190 5.41 -10.89 -16.00
C MET A 190 6.57 -10.77 -16.99
N LEU A 191 7.82 -10.71 -16.51
CA LEU A 191 8.99 -10.58 -17.36
C LEU A 191 9.19 -11.86 -18.21
N GLU A 192 9.13 -13.04 -17.59
CA GLU A 192 9.22 -14.34 -18.27
C GLU A 192 8.15 -14.47 -19.35
N SER A 193 6.90 -14.13 -19.02
CA SER A 193 5.79 -14.18 -19.96
C SER A 193 6.04 -13.31 -21.19
N ARG A 194 6.60 -12.11 -21.02
CA ARG A 194 6.94 -11.22 -22.15
C ARG A 194 8.15 -11.69 -22.94
N LEU A 195 9.09 -12.37 -22.29
CA LEU A 195 10.29 -12.92 -22.92
C LEU A 195 10.02 -14.20 -23.70
N GLY A 196 8.89 -14.89 -23.47
CA GLY A 196 8.49 -16.06 -24.25
C GLY A 196 8.45 -15.79 -25.76
N ASP A 197 8.10 -14.56 -26.17
CA ASP A 197 8.08 -14.13 -27.57
C ASP A 197 9.50 -13.88 -28.16
N CYS A 198 10.53 -13.87 -27.31
CA CYS A 198 11.91 -13.57 -27.64
C CYS A 198 12.80 -14.81 -27.84
N ASP A 199 12.20 -15.95 -28.19
CA ASP A 199 12.88 -17.25 -28.35
C ASP A 199 13.63 -17.71 -27.08
N LEU A 200 13.00 -17.50 -25.92
CA LEU A 200 13.47 -18.00 -24.63
C LEU A 200 13.57 -19.53 -24.65
N LEU A 201 14.72 -20.08 -24.28
CA LEU A 201 14.87 -21.51 -24.09
C LEU A 201 14.12 -21.96 -22.84
N SER A 202 13.31 -23.01 -22.97
CA SER A 202 12.55 -23.60 -21.86
C SER A 202 13.48 -23.97 -20.70
N ASP A 203 12.99 -23.77 -19.47
CA ASP A 203 13.69 -24.07 -18.22
C ASP A 203 15.03 -23.31 -18.01
N THR A 204 15.25 -22.22 -18.75
CA THR A 204 16.47 -21.40 -18.58
C THR A 204 16.24 -20.11 -17.80
N PHE A 205 14.99 -19.70 -17.59
CA PHE A 205 14.65 -18.49 -16.86
C PHE A 205 14.88 -18.68 -15.36
N ASN A 206 15.89 -18.01 -14.82
CA ASN A 206 16.27 -18.13 -13.42
C ASN A 206 16.22 -16.75 -12.76
N PHE A 207 15.10 -16.41 -12.13
CA PHE A 207 14.90 -15.16 -11.42
C PHE A 207 15.22 -15.29 -9.93
N ALA A 208 15.88 -14.28 -9.36
CA ALA A 208 16.14 -14.20 -7.94
C ALA A 208 16.09 -12.76 -7.43
N TYR A 209 15.38 -12.55 -6.31
CA TYR A 209 15.55 -11.34 -5.50
C TYR A 209 16.90 -11.39 -4.76
N GLY A 210 17.59 -10.26 -4.71
CA GLY A 210 18.87 -10.15 -4.03
C GLY A 210 19.51 -8.78 -4.21
N MET A 211 20.04 -8.23 -3.11
CA MET A 211 20.77 -6.96 -3.12
C MET A 211 22.16 -7.15 -3.71
N GLY A 212 22.48 -6.39 -4.77
CA GLY A 212 23.84 -6.32 -5.33
C GLY A 212 24.56 -5.03 -4.95
N LYS A 213 25.90 -5.04 -5.09
CA LYS A 213 26.75 -3.85 -4.85
C LYS A 213 26.48 -2.71 -5.84
N ASP A 214 25.87 -3.03 -6.98
CA ASP A 214 25.45 -2.12 -8.03
C ASP A 214 24.04 -1.55 -7.80
N GLY A 215 23.45 -1.79 -6.62
CA GLY A 215 22.13 -1.29 -6.29
C GLY A 215 20.98 -2.12 -6.85
N ARG A 216 21.23 -3.28 -7.48
CA ARG A 216 20.13 -4.17 -7.91
C ARG A 216 19.36 -4.71 -6.69
N GLU A 217 18.09 -5.01 -6.89
CA GLU A 217 17.20 -5.68 -5.93
C GLU A 217 16.81 -7.09 -6.38
N TRP A 218 17.04 -7.39 -7.66
CA TRP A 218 16.87 -8.71 -8.25
C TRP A 218 17.74 -8.85 -9.50
N ASN A 219 17.91 -10.08 -9.93
CA ASN A 219 18.48 -10.41 -11.23
C ASN A 219 17.78 -11.62 -11.84
N VAL A 220 17.96 -11.78 -13.14
CA VAL A 220 17.57 -12.96 -13.89
C VAL A 220 18.66 -13.32 -14.88
N THR A 221 18.89 -14.62 -15.04
CA THR A 221 19.69 -15.17 -16.14
C THR A 221 18.83 -16.08 -16.99
N MET A 222 19.06 -16.08 -18.30
CA MET A 222 18.33 -16.91 -19.26
C MET A 222 19.17 -17.19 -20.50
N TYR A 223 18.68 -18.09 -21.35
CA TYR A 223 19.27 -18.34 -22.67
C TYR A 223 18.24 -18.14 -23.78
N THR A 224 18.67 -17.57 -24.91
CA THR A 224 17.87 -17.55 -26.15
C THR A 224 18.64 -18.19 -27.30
N ILE A 225 17.92 -18.71 -28.29
CA ILE A 225 18.54 -19.27 -29.52
C ILE A 225 18.80 -18.20 -30.59
N THR A 226 17.97 -17.17 -30.63
CA THR A 226 18.06 -16.09 -31.61
C THR A 226 18.33 -14.78 -30.88
N TRP A 227 19.24 -13.98 -31.41
CA TRP A 227 19.45 -12.63 -30.94
C TRP A 227 18.33 -11.70 -31.44
N LYS A 228 17.47 -11.27 -30.51
CA LYS A 228 16.38 -10.32 -30.77
C LYS A 228 16.45 -9.14 -29.79
N ALA A 229 17.49 -8.30 -29.92
CA ALA A 229 17.75 -7.17 -29.02
C ALA A 229 16.50 -6.35 -28.68
N GLY A 230 15.75 -5.94 -29.70
CA GLY A 230 14.53 -5.14 -29.53
C GLY A 230 13.45 -5.88 -28.74
N CYS A 231 13.31 -7.20 -28.92
CA CYS A 231 12.32 -7.99 -28.18
C CYS A 231 12.62 -7.98 -26.68
N LEU A 232 13.88 -8.21 -26.29
CA LEU A 232 14.30 -8.22 -24.88
C LEU A 232 14.07 -6.86 -24.21
N VAL A 233 14.42 -5.77 -24.91
CA VAL A 233 14.23 -4.41 -24.41
C VAL A 233 12.74 -4.11 -24.23
N GLU A 234 11.89 -4.43 -25.20
CA GLU A 234 10.45 -4.20 -25.09
C GLU A 234 9.78 -5.08 -24.02
N ALA A 235 10.24 -6.31 -23.85
CA ALA A 235 9.79 -7.19 -22.77
C ALA A 235 10.13 -6.61 -21.39
N ALA A 236 11.37 -6.14 -21.20
CA ALA A 236 11.81 -5.50 -19.96
C ALA A 236 11.03 -4.21 -19.66
N LYS A 237 10.83 -3.34 -20.66
CA LYS A 237 10.02 -2.11 -20.52
C LYS A 237 8.58 -2.42 -20.18
N SER A 238 7.98 -3.41 -20.82
CA SER A 238 6.63 -3.89 -20.51
C SER A 238 6.51 -4.41 -19.08
N ALA A 239 7.61 -4.93 -18.51
CA ALA A 239 7.69 -5.36 -17.12
C ALA A 239 8.03 -4.23 -16.12
N GLY A 240 8.32 -3.02 -16.61
CA GLY A 240 8.53 -1.81 -15.80
C GLY A 240 9.96 -1.25 -15.81
N ALA A 241 10.86 -1.76 -16.66
CA ALA A 241 12.19 -1.17 -16.86
C ALA A 241 12.09 0.30 -17.32
N PRO A 242 13.13 1.13 -17.06
CA PRO A 242 13.11 2.54 -17.46
C PRO A 242 13.12 2.71 -18.99
N ASP A 243 12.66 3.86 -19.48
CA ASP A 243 12.52 4.13 -20.92
C ASP A 243 13.85 4.05 -21.70
N ASN A 244 14.96 4.38 -21.01
CA ASN A 244 16.31 4.30 -21.55
C ASN A 244 16.97 2.92 -21.38
N PHE A 245 16.23 1.89 -20.96
CA PHE A 245 16.76 0.55 -20.80
C PHE A 245 17.26 -0.02 -22.14
N THR A 246 18.47 -0.56 -22.14
CA THR A 246 19.14 -1.16 -23.30
C THR A 246 19.89 -2.43 -22.88
N CYS A 247 20.17 -3.31 -23.85
CA CYS A 247 21.04 -4.46 -23.67
C CYS A 247 22.41 -4.22 -24.29
N GLU A 248 23.46 -4.49 -23.52
CA GLU A 248 24.85 -4.34 -23.94
C GLU A 248 25.45 -5.71 -24.24
N GLU A 249 26.17 -5.81 -25.36
CA GLU A 249 26.96 -7.00 -25.67
C GLU A 249 28.22 -6.99 -24.81
N SER A 250 28.43 -8.05 -24.03
CA SER A 250 29.67 -8.26 -23.30
C SER A 250 30.72 -8.76 -24.29
N THR A 251 31.78 -7.97 -24.51
CA THR A 251 32.98 -8.37 -25.27
C THR A 251 33.70 -9.55 -24.64
#